data_AF-A0A6N7LY04-F1
#
_entry.id   AF-A0A6N7LY04-F1
#
_cell.length_a   1.000
_cell.length_b   1.000
_cell.length_c   1.000
_cell.angle_alpha   90.00
_cell.angle_beta   90.00
_cell.angle_gamma   90.00
#
_symmetry.space_group_name_H-M   'P 1'
#
loop_
_entity.id
_entity.type
_entity.pdbx_description
1 polymer ?
#
loop_
_entity_poly.entity_id
_entity_poly.type
_entity_poly.pdbx_seq_one_letter_code
_entity_poly.pdbx_strand_id
1 'polypeptide(L)'
;MKNNNSVLLLFCCLLASPAASASVDTKMPGMQSLSDDELSEMTGQALFNLAYLAPGEAKDANGAPISSSSNQNIGFYNIGMEAELELNANIKNLQLGCGGVNNSVRPAACDIDIKNLSLSGIPSGFIGSGSQEGSPDYSGDGGRAATSALLTNPFVEFAIKNPNSATMREIVGARFGAAEILGMLSAGVLNGTAPIPGDGIQSLSGYMRVAATTGEVYTQATTFGSNSVGCVPLSGVPGCQSLGGKVETLLGNRYFRSLPTDGQTTGVSVPSLNVGFNLPSFTVTGKRMTQAVATNVSATIPWFPIADAGSCPAAYAAECAAANAQLIPGTFDDDILRVLLTEDGNSSTWNGCGIGLLGGCRSLVEYARFKMAPGSAITDLNLDITFKQSLSMFHNIPLTGSGGYLSLQGQDVHWPGANVDDIAQQGWWMSFQEPIDLGYLQAQQQVDVSDVLPQLADAVTTSLLEGDRIDVSSLGDSIDALTNAVLEKRLVVPLTGQTAYLTLENQQLKSQHVVANCWGSSTFC
;
A
#
# COMPACT_ATOMS: atom_id res chain seq x y z
N MET A 1 9.98 -2.65 -87.25
CA MET A 1 9.74 -4.04 -86.81
C MET A 1 8.43 -4.05 -86.05
N LYS A 2 7.32 -4.32 -86.76
CA LYS A 2 6.39 -5.46 -86.56
C LYS A 2 5.80 -5.50 -85.13
N ASN A 3 4.50 -5.45 -84.87
CA ASN A 3 3.29 -5.41 -85.71
C ASN A 3 2.11 -4.99 -84.81
N ASN A 4 1.14 -4.28 -85.38
CA ASN A 4 -0.18 -3.99 -84.81
C ASN A 4 -0.99 -5.28 -84.56
N ASN A 5 -1.92 -5.25 -83.59
CA ASN A 5 -3.35 -5.39 -83.87
C ASN A 5 -4.24 -5.26 -82.62
N SER A 6 -5.19 -4.33 -82.71
CA SER A 6 -6.42 -4.26 -81.93
C SER A 6 -7.39 -5.37 -82.33
N VAL A 7 -8.17 -5.91 -81.39
CA VAL A 7 -9.51 -6.46 -81.69
C VAL A 7 -10.47 -6.05 -80.57
N LEU A 8 -11.36 -5.14 -80.93
CA LEU A 8 -12.63 -4.85 -80.28
C LEU A 8 -13.67 -5.80 -80.90
N LEU A 9 -14.49 -6.48 -80.10
CA LEU A 9 -15.67 -7.18 -80.58
C LEU A 9 -16.83 -6.95 -79.62
N LEU A 10 -17.79 -6.19 -80.13
CA LEU A 10 -19.10 -5.88 -79.57
C LEU A 10 -20.12 -6.45 -80.56
N PHE A 11 -21.01 -7.38 -80.15
CA PHE A 11 -22.32 -7.65 -80.79
C PHE A 11 -23.11 -8.58 -79.83
N CYS A 12 -24.12 -8.13 -79.10
CA CYS A 12 -25.52 -7.82 -79.46
C CYS A 12 -26.50 -9.02 -79.29
N CYS A 13 -27.47 -8.82 -78.40
CA CYS A 13 -28.91 -9.14 -78.50
C CYS A 13 -29.52 -10.53 -78.18
N LEU A 14 -30.54 -10.44 -77.31
CA LEU A 14 -31.88 -11.09 -77.31
C LEU A 14 -31.90 -12.62 -76.98
N LEU A 15 -32.66 -13.12 -76.00
CA LEU A 15 -34.10 -13.00 -75.77
C LEU A 15 -34.51 -13.27 -74.30
N ALA A 16 -35.65 -12.71 -73.92
CA ALA A 16 -36.31 -12.78 -72.62
C ALA A 16 -37.25 -13.99 -72.46
N SER A 17 -37.37 -14.51 -71.23
CA SER A 17 -38.63 -14.98 -70.61
C SER A 17 -38.46 -15.28 -69.09
N PRO A 18 -39.56 -15.32 -68.30
CA PRO A 18 -39.59 -14.76 -66.94
C PRO A 18 -39.70 -15.79 -65.78
N ALA A 19 -39.48 -15.27 -64.57
CA ALA A 19 -40.07 -15.66 -63.28
C ALA A 19 -39.96 -17.12 -62.79
N ALA A 20 -39.09 -17.32 -61.80
CA ALA A 20 -39.40 -18.15 -60.65
C ALA A 20 -38.75 -17.54 -59.40
N SER A 21 -39.58 -17.01 -58.51
CA SER A 21 -39.22 -16.61 -57.16
C SER A 21 -38.80 -17.85 -56.37
N ALA A 22 -37.53 -17.92 -55.97
CA ALA A 22 -37.10 -18.82 -54.91
C ALA A 22 -36.39 -17.97 -53.85
N SER A 23 -37.03 -17.92 -52.69
CA SER A 23 -36.54 -17.38 -51.42
C SER A 23 -35.09 -17.79 -51.15
N VAL A 24 -34.20 -16.80 -51.01
CA VAL A 24 -32.88 -16.99 -50.43
C VAL A 24 -33.08 -17.11 -48.91
N ASP A 25 -33.18 -18.35 -48.45
CA ASP A 25 -33.03 -18.68 -47.04
C ASP A 25 -31.53 -18.67 -46.73
N THR A 26 -31.03 -17.54 -46.22
CA THR A 26 -29.65 -17.44 -45.73
C THR A 26 -29.52 -18.25 -44.44
N LYS A 27 -29.33 -19.56 -44.58
CA LYS A 27 -28.70 -20.37 -43.54
C LYS A 27 -27.27 -19.87 -43.36
N MET A 28 -26.96 -19.32 -42.19
CA MET A 28 -25.57 -19.26 -41.73
C MET A 28 -25.00 -20.69 -41.78
N PRO A 29 -23.91 -20.94 -42.52
CA PRO A 29 -23.26 -22.24 -42.45
C PRO A 29 -22.73 -22.41 -41.02
N GLY A 30 -23.23 -23.41 -40.31
CA GLY A 30 -22.57 -23.90 -39.11
C GLY A 30 -21.16 -24.39 -39.45
N MET A 31 -20.27 -24.39 -38.46
CA MET A 31 -18.90 -24.90 -38.58
C MET A 31 -18.89 -26.24 -39.35
N GLN A 32 -18.19 -26.28 -40.47
CA GLN A 32 -17.96 -27.49 -41.25
C GLN A 32 -16.73 -28.22 -40.71
N SER A 33 -16.88 -29.51 -40.43
CA SER A 33 -15.74 -30.38 -40.10
C SER A 33 -14.90 -30.56 -41.36
N LEU A 34 -13.66 -30.09 -41.33
CA LEU A 34 -12.66 -30.40 -42.35
C LEU A 34 -11.93 -31.69 -41.99
N SER A 35 -11.53 -32.46 -43.00
CA SER A 35 -10.63 -33.60 -42.85
C SER A 35 -9.16 -33.16 -42.74
N ASP A 36 -8.30 -34.02 -42.18
CA ASP A 36 -6.87 -33.72 -42.01
C ASP A 36 -6.15 -33.39 -43.34
N ASP A 37 -6.62 -33.96 -44.45
CA ASP A 37 -6.12 -33.69 -45.80
C ASP A 37 -6.47 -32.26 -46.28
N GLU A 38 -7.68 -31.78 -45.97
CA GLU A 38 -8.12 -30.41 -46.27
C GLU A 38 -7.46 -29.37 -45.34
N LEU A 39 -7.14 -29.78 -44.10
CA LEU A 39 -6.36 -29.00 -43.12
C LEU A 39 -4.90 -28.83 -43.55
N SER A 40 -4.30 -29.86 -44.18
CA SER A 40 -2.94 -29.82 -44.71
C SER A 40 -2.79 -28.95 -45.96
N GLU A 41 -3.87 -28.72 -46.72
CA GLU A 41 -3.86 -27.91 -47.95
C GLU A 41 -3.94 -26.40 -47.67
N MET A 42 -4.45 -26.01 -46.49
CA MET A 42 -4.54 -24.62 -46.06
C MET A 42 -3.18 -24.11 -45.54
N THR A 43 -2.31 -23.65 -46.45
CA THR A 43 -1.10 -22.91 -46.10
C THR A 43 -1.42 -21.44 -45.81
N GLY A 44 -1.84 -21.17 -44.58
CA GLY A 44 -1.91 -19.84 -43.99
C GLY A 44 -1.44 -19.90 -42.54
N GLN A 45 -0.71 -18.89 -42.06
CA GLN A 45 -0.53 -18.73 -40.62
C GLN A 45 -1.93 -18.53 -40.02
N ALA A 46 -2.41 -19.51 -39.26
CA ALA A 46 -3.71 -19.42 -38.62
C ALA A 46 -3.60 -18.35 -37.53
N LEU A 47 -4.25 -17.20 -37.75
CA LEU A 47 -4.30 -16.10 -36.78
C LEU A 47 -4.78 -16.58 -35.41
N PHE A 48 -5.65 -17.59 -35.36
CA PHE A 48 -6.13 -18.20 -34.13
C PHE A 48 -5.53 -19.58 -33.91
N ASN A 49 -4.99 -19.81 -32.73
CA ASN A 49 -4.51 -21.10 -32.25
C ASN A 49 -5.47 -21.66 -31.19
N LEU A 50 -5.74 -22.97 -31.27
CA LEU A 50 -6.60 -23.68 -30.34
C LEU A 50 -5.76 -24.65 -29.51
N ALA A 51 -5.81 -24.52 -28.18
CA ALA A 51 -5.19 -25.45 -27.26
C ALA A 51 -6.21 -26.01 -26.26
N TYR A 52 -6.04 -27.27 -25.88
CA TYR A 52 -6.87 -27.94 -24.89
C TYR A 52 -5.99 -28.58 -23.81
N LEU A 53 -6.33 -28.32 -22.55
CA LEU A 53 -5.77 -29.01 -21.39
C LEU A 53 -6.85 -29.90 -20.79
N ALA A 54 -6.60 -31.21 -20.74
CA ALA A 54 -7.55 -32.14 -20.15
C ALA A 54 -7.63 -31.97 -18.63
N PRO A 55 -8.73 -32.43 -17.99
CA PRO A 55 -8.82 -32.43 -16.54
C PRO A 55 -7.60 -33.08 -15.87
N GLY A 56 -6.97 -32.33 -14.98
CA GLY A 56 -5.75 -32.76 -14.25
C GLY A 56 -4.42 -32.41 -14.94
N GLU A 57 -4.43 -31.83 -16.15
CA GLU A 57 -3.21 -31.42 -16.86
C GLU A 57 -2.81 -29.96 -16.59
N ALA A 58 -3.73 -29.15 -16.06
CA ALA A 58 -3.47 -27.74 -15.74
C ALA A 58 -2.39 -27.60 -14.65
N LYS A 59 -1.49 -26.65 -14.86
CA LYS A 59 -0.37 -26.33 -13.95
C LYS A 59 -0.46 -24.88 -13.49
N ASP A 60 0.03 -24.62 -12.28
CA ASP A 60 0.19 -23.26 -11.77
C ASP A 60 1.40 -22.54 -12.42
N ALA A 61 1.63 -21.30 -12.03
CA ALA A 61 2.76 -20.48 -12.49
C ALA A 61 4.14 -21.12 -12.26
N ASN A 62 4.26 -22.02 -11.28
CA ASN A 62 5.51 -22.72 -10.96
C ASN A 62 5.63 -24.07 -11.70
N GLY A 63 4.66 -24.42 -12.54
CA GLY A 63 4.62 -25.68 -13.27
C GLY A 63 4.16 -26.88 -12.44
N ALA A 64 3.69 -26.67 -11.21
CA ALA A 64 3.13 -27.75 -10.39
C ALA A 64 1.68 -28.04 -10.78
N PRO A 65 1.22 -29.31 -10.74
CA PRO A 65 -0.16 -29.65 -11.07
C PRO A 65 -1.17 -28.95 -10.15
N ILE A 66 -2.19 -28.33 -10.75
CA ILE A 66 -3.31 -27.76 -10.01
C ILE A 66 -4.18 -28.92 -9.50
N SER A 67 -4.09 -29.19 -8.20
CA SER A 67 -4.81 -30.28 -7.52
C SER A 67 -5.97 -29.78 -6.63
N SER A 68 -6.36 -28.52 -6.78
CA SER A 68 -7.40 -27.89 -5.98
C SER A 68 -8.78 -28.53 -6.20
N SER A 69 -9.58 -28.60 -5.12
CA SER A 69 -10.97 -29.04 -5.20
C SER A 69 -11.82 -28.18 -6.15
N SER A 70 -11.45 -26.91 -6.31
CA SER A 70 -12.07 -25.96 -7.25
C SER A 70 -11.95 -26.40 -8.71
N ASN A 71 -10.93 -27.20 -9.04
CA ASN A 71 -10.63 -27.63 -10.41
C ASN A 71 -11.01 -29.09 -10.71
N GLN A 72 -11.79 -29.73 -9.83
CA GLN A 72 -12.19 -31.12 -10.05
C GLN A 72 -12.95 -31.31 -11.37
N ASN A 73 -12.37 -32.14 -12.23
CA ASN A 73 -12.90 -32.49 -13.54
C ASN A 73 -13.12 -31.29 -14.49
N ILE A 74 -12.30 -30.24 -14.39
CA ILE A 74 -12.31 -29.09 -15.29
C ILE A 74 -11.22 -29.25 -16.36
N GLY A 75 -11.59 -29.16 -17.63
CA GLY A 75 -10.66 -28.97 -18.75
C GLY A 75 -10.68 -27.53 -19.26
N PHE A 76 -9.59 -27.09 -19.87
CA PHE A 76 -9.41 -25.70 -20.34
C PHE A 76 -9.28 -25.66 -21.86
N TYR A 77 -10.08 -24.82 -22.51
CA TYR A 77 -10.03 -24.59 -23.96
C TYR A 77 -9.57 -23.16 -24.22
N ASN A 78 -8.38 -23.01 -24.78
CA ASN A 78 -7.76 -21.73 -25.08
C ASN A 78 -7.88 -21.44 -26.59
N ILE A 79 -8.37 -20.24 -26.90
CA ILE A 79 -8.40 -19.64 -28.22
C ILE A 79 -7.43 -18.45 -28.17
N GLY A 80 -6.18 -18.69 -28.57
CA GLY A 80 -5.15 -17.67 -28.65
C GLY A 80 -5.11 -17.01 -30.03
N MET A 81 -4.68 -15.76 -30.09
CA MET A 81 -4.44 -15.05 -31.34
C MET A 81 -2.93 -14.77 -31.47
N GLU A 82 -2.30 -15.19 -32.56
CA GLU A 82 -0.87 -14.92 -32.81
C GLU A 82 -0.71 -13.52 -33.40
N ALA A 83 -0.75 -12.51 -32.53
CA ALA A 83 -0.69 -11.10 -32.91
C ALA A 83 -0.23 -10.20 -31.75
N GLU A 84 0.25 -9.02 -32.10
CA GLU A 84 0.44 -7.89 -31.20
C GLU A 84 -0.75 -6.94 -31.34
N LEU A 85 -1.46 -6.68 -30.23
CA LEU A 85 -2.57 -5.74 -30.17
C LEU A 85 -2.15 -4.49 -29.42
N GLU A 86 -2.14 -3.35 -30.12
CA GLU A 86 -1.99 -2.04 -29.49
C GLU A 86 -3.36 -1.50 -29.06
N LEU A 87 -3.49 -1.16 -27.77
CA LEU A 87 -4.73 -0.64 -27.19
C LEU A 87 -4.45 0.62 -26.36
N ASN A 88 -5.05 1.73 -26.78
CA ASN A 88 -5.24 2.91 -25.93
C ASN A 88 -6.74 3.06 -25.66
N ALA A 89 -7.13 3.09 -24.39
CA ALA A 89 -8.52 3.14 -23.99
C ALA A 89 -8.74 4.10 -22.83
N ASN A 90 -9.88 4.79 -22.84
CA ASN A 90 -10.43 5.44 -21.65
C ASN A 90 -11.86 4.96 -21.41
N ILE A 91 -12.15 4.61 -20.16
CA ILE A 91 -13.40 4.00 -19.71
C ILE A 91 -13.88 4.79 -18.48
N LYS A 92 -14.91 5.62 -18.67
CA LYS A 92 -15.44 6.46 -17.59
C LYS A 92 -15.92 5.65 -16.38
N ASN A 93 -16.57 4.52 -16.64
CA ASN A 93 -17.08 3.61 -15.61
C ASN A 93 -16.91 2.16 -16.08
N LEU A 94 -16.05 1.41 -15.39
CA LEU A 94 -15.99 -0.05 -15.52
C LEU A 94 -16.70 -0.67 -14.34
N GLN A 95 -17.89 -1.24 -14.57
CA GLN A 95 -18.69 -1.88 -13.53
C GLN A 95 -19.06 -3.30 -13.95
N LEU A 96 -18.56 -4.28 -13.19
CA LEU A 96 -18.73 -5.71 -13.46
C LEU A 96 -19.22 -6.43 -12.20
N GLY A 97 -20.23 -7.29 -12.35
CA GLY A 97 -20.72 -8.12 -11.24
C GLY A 97 -21.44 -7.35 -10.13
N CYS A 98 -22.19 -6.30 -10.47
CA CYS A 98 -23.00 -5.55 -9.51
C CYS A 98 -24.16 -6.38 -8.97
N GLY A 99 -24.31 -6.43 -7.64
CA GLY A 99 -25.32 -7.26 -6.98
C GLY A 99 -24.99 -8.76 -7.05
N GLY A 100 -26.00 -9.62 -7.24
CA GLY A 100 -25.79 -11.05 -7.48
C GLY A 100 -25.22 -11.85 -6.30
N VAL A 101 -24.46 -12.90 -6.62
CA VAL A 101 -23.98 -13.93 -5.66
C VAL A 101 -23.09 -13.38 -4.55
N ASN A 102 -22.36 -12.28 -4.82
CA ASN A 102 -21.44 -11.65 -3.86
C ASN A 102 -22.11 -10.51 -3.06
N ASN A 103 -23.44 -10.35 -3.14
CA ASN A 103 -24.16 -9.31 -2.40
C ASN A 103 -24.12 -9.50 -0.87
N SER A 104 -23.84 -10.72 -0.40
CA SER A 104 -23.59 -11.02 1.02
C SER A 104 -22.24 -10.48 1.52
N VAL A 105 -21.26 -10.27 0.63
CA VAL A 105 -19.94 -9.70 0.98
C VAL A 105 -20.05 -8.21 1.21
N ARG A 106 -20.64 -7.49 0.25
CA ARG A 106 -20.93 -6.05 0.34
C ARG A 106 -22.22 -5.74 -0.44
N PRO A 107 -23.30 -5.31 0.23
CA PRO A 107 -24.58 -5.05 -0.41
C PRO A 107 -24.48 -3.94 -1.46
N ALA A 108 -25.17 -4.11 -2.59
CA ALA A 108 -25.25 -3.13 -3.70
C ALA A 108 -23.88 -2.71 -4.31
N ALA A 109 -22.81 -3.45 -4.03
CA ALA A 109 -21.51 -3.26 -4.66
C ALA A 109 -21.34 -4.12 -5.92
N CYS A 110 -20.32 -3.80 -6.70
CA CYS A 110 -19.86 -4.59 -7.84
C CYS A 110 -18.60 -5.36 -7.47
N ASP A 111 -18.37 -6.48 -8.14
CA ASP A 111 -17.11 -7.22 -8.03
C ASP A 111 -15.95 -6.33 -8.48
N ILE A 112 -16.08 -5.64 -9.62
CA ILE A 112 -15.13 -4.63 -10.07
C ILE A 112 -15.91 -3.34 -10.33
N ASP A 113 -15.50 -2.25 -9.67
CA ASP A 113 -15.99 -0.90 -9.93
C ASP A 113 -14.81 0.06 -9.97
N ILE A 114 -14.48 0.54 -11.17
CA ILE A 114 -13.38 1.49 -11.40
C ILE A 114 -13.94 2.71 -12.14
N LYS A 115 -13.62 3.88 -11.62
CA LYS A 115 -14.01 5.18 -12.17
C LYS A 115 -12.82 5.82 -12.88
N ASN A 116 -13.09 6.41 -14.04
CA ASN A 116 -12.08 7.08 -14.86
C ASN A 116 -10.86 6.18 -15.11
N LEU A 117 -11.11 4.98 -15.63
CA LEU A 117 -10.06 4.02 -15.97
C LEU A 117 -9.44 4.40 -17.32
N SER A 118 -8.11 4.35 -17.41
CA SER A 118 -7.39 4.52 -18.66
C SER A 118 -6.34 3.43 -18.82
N LEU A 119 -6.12 3.01 -20.06
CA LEU A 119 -5.06 2.09 -20.45
C LEU A 119 -4.25 2.74 -21.56
N SER A 120 -2.94 2.84 -21.37
CA SER A 120 -1.99 3.44 -22.31
C SER A 120 -0.68 2.64 -22.33
N GLY A 121 0.29 3.08 -23.12
CA GLY A 121 1.65 2.54 -23.05
C GLY A 121 2.32 2.87 -21.71
N ILE A 122 3.43 2.20 -21.42
CA ILE A 122 4.32 2.51 -20.29
C ILE A 122 5.08 3.81 -20.60
N PRO A 123 5.27 4.72 -19.63
CA PRO A 123 6.04 5.95 -19.83
C PRO A 123 7.52 5.66 -20.10
N SER A 124 8.21 6.57 -20.78
CA SER A 124 9.68 6.52 -20.95
C SER A 124 10.47 6.72 -19.65
N GLY A 125 9.83 7.22 -18.59
CA GLY A 125 10.44 7.35 -17.27
C GLY A 125 9.46 7.73 -16.16
N PHE A 126 10.01 8.07 -15.01
CA PHE A 126 9.27 8.57 -13.85
C PHE A 126 9.86 9.92 -13.41
N ILE A 127 9.02 10.79 -12.85
CA ILE A 127 9.42 12.10 -12.37
C ILE A 127 10.41 11.95 -11.22
N GLY A 128 11.61 12.53 -11.36
CA GLY A 128 12.71 12.33 -10.39
C GLY A 128 12.73 13.28 -9.20
N SER A 129 11.87 14.29 -9.11
CA SER A 129 11.80 15.19 -7.95
C SER A 129 10.50 16.00 -7.90
N GLY A 130 10.17 16.55 -6.72
CA GLY A 130 9.08 17.52 -6.53
C GLY A 130 7.83 16.92 -5.90
N SER A 131 6.66 17.50 -6.19
CA SER A 131 5.37 17.05 -5.62
C SER A 131 4.77 15.83 -6.31
N GLN A 132 5.31 15.44 -7.47
CA GLN A 132 4.86 14.31 -8.30
C GLN A 132 5.98 13.27 -8.46
N GLU A 133 6.98 13.30 -7.58
CA GLU A 133 8.12 12.38 -7.63
C GLU A 133 7.65 10.91 -7.62
N GLY A 134 8.25 10.11 -8.50
CA GLY A 134 7.88 8.72 -8.72
C GLY A 134 6.64 8.50 -9.58
N SER A 135 5.95 9.56 -10.03
CA SER A 135 4.82 9.40 -10.97
C SER A 135 5.28 9.23 -12.42
N PRO A 136 4.45 8.59 -13.28
CA PRO A 136 4.74 8.42 -14.70
C PRO A 136 5.09 9.74 -15.40
N ASP A 137 6.18 9.76 -16.17
CA ASP A 137 6.59 10.89 -17.00
C ASP A 137 6.46 10.54 -18.49
N TYR A 138 5.51 11.19 -19.17
CA TYR A 138 5.26 11.02 -20.61
C TYR A 138 5.80 12.18 -21.46
N SER A 139 6.64 13.06 -20.89
CA SER A 139 7.18 14.23 -21.60
C SER A 139 8.06 13.83 -22.80
N GLY A 140 8.72 12.67 -22.73
CA GLY A 140 9.49 12.07 -23.82
C GLY A 140 8.66 11.34 -24.89
N ASP A 141 7.38 11.08 -24.62
CA ASP A 141 6.56 10.13 -25.39
C ASP A 141 5.54 10.82 -26.31
N GLY A 142 5.66 12.15 -26.50
CA GLY A 142 4.65 12.94 -27.23
C GLY A 142 3.34 13.11 -26.44
N GLY A 143 3.35 12.79 -25.15
CA GLY A 143 2.19 12.78 -24.26
C GLY A 143 1.55 11.39 -24.14
N ARG A 144 0.90 11.13 -23.00
CA ARG A 144 0.32 9.81 -22.68
C ARG A 144 -0.65 9.29 -23.75
N ALA A 145 -1.47 10.20 -24.32
CA ALA A 145 -2.44 9.87 -25.37
C ALA A 145 -1.81 9.40 -26.70
N ALA A 146 -0.50 9.60 -26.89
CA ALA A 146 0.24 9.11 -28.05
C ALA A 146 0.75 7.67 -27.88
N THR A 147 0.60 7.08 -26.68
CA THR A 147 1.11 5.75 -26.35
C THR A 147 -0.02 4.72 -26.30
N SER A 148 0.28 3.46 -26.62
CA SER A 148 -0.68 2.35 -26.56
C SER A 148 -0.11 1.23 -25.70
N ALA A 149 -0.98 0.55 -24.93
CA ALA A 149 -0.60 -0.69 -24.28
C ALA A 149 -0.40 -1.76 -25.36
N LEU A 150 0.61 -2.62 -25.20
CA LEU A 150 0.90 -3.73 -26.08
C LEU A 150 0.44 -5.04 -25.44
N LEU A 151 -0.46 -5.76 -26.10
CA LEU A 151 -0.93 -7.08 -25.70
C LEU A 151 -0.38 -8.09 -26.69
N THR A 152 0.57 -8.91 -26.25
CA THR A 152 1.21 -9.92 -27.10
C THR A 152 0.51 -11.25 -26.92
N ASN A 153 0.07 -11.84 -28.02
CA ASN A 153 -0.68 -13.10 -28.07
C ASN A 153 -1.92 -13.12 -27.15
N PRO A 154 -2.91 -12.23 -27.40
CA PRO A 154 -4.14 -12.20 -26.61
C PRO A 154 -4.95 -13.50 -26.78
N PHE A 155 -5.68 -13.90 -25.75
CA PHE A 155 -6.46 -15.13 -25.76
C PHE A 155 -7.77 -15.03 -24.98
N VAL A 156 -8.70 -15.92 -25.34
CA VAL A 156 -9.88 -16.26 -24.54
C VAL A 156 -9.78 -17.72 -24.13
N GLU A 157 -9.94 -18.02 -22.84
CA GLU A 157 -9.90 -19.39 -22.35
C GLU A 157 -11.16 -19.74 -21.56
N PHE A 158 -11.74 -20.89 -21.84
CA PHE A 158 -12.94 -21.41 -21.19
C PHE A 158 -12.61 -22.56 -20.24
N ALA A 159 -13.12 -22.48 -19.02
CA ALA A 159 -13.12 -23.58 -18.07
C ALA A 159 -14.40 -24.40 -18.24
N ILE A 160 -14.24 -25.68 -18.57
CA ILE A 160 -15.36 -26.60 -18.84
C ILE A 160 -15.31 -27.77 -17.88
N LYS A 161 -16.35 -27.90 -17.04
CA LYS A 161 -16.54 -29.02 -16.13
C LYS A 161 -17.12 -30.23 -16.87
N ASN A 162 -16.64 -31.42 -16.52
CA ASN A 162 -16.99 -32.68 -17.18
C ASN A 162 -16.85 -32.63 -18.71
N PRO A 163 -15.70 -32.19 -19.27
CA PRO A 163 -15.58 -31.96 -20.71
C PRO A 163 -15.82 -33.24 -21.52
N ASN A 164 -15.54 -34.42 -20.95
CA ASN A 164 -15.72 -35.71 -21.60
C ASN A 164 -17.16 -36.27 -21.53
N SER A 165 -18.10 -35.58 -20.88
CA SER A 165 -19.51 -36.03 -20.77
C SER A 165 -20.44 -35.13 -21.58
N ALA A 166 -21.06 -35.66 -22.63
CA ALA A 166 -21.99 -34.88 -23.46
C ALA A 166 -23.22 -34.33 -22.70
N THR A 167 -23.64 -34.99 -21.62
CA THR A 167 -24.83 -34.61 -20.84
C THR A 167 -24.54 -33.78 -19.60
N MET A 168 -23.31 -33.83 -19.08
CA MET A 168 -22.91 -33.13 -17.85
C MET A 168 -21.87 -32.02 -18.10
N ARG A 169 -21.54 -31.74 -19.37
CA ARG A 169 -20.62 -30.67 -19.76
C ARG A 169 -21.21 -29.32 -19.44
N GLU A 170 -20.46 -28.50 -18.70
CA GLU A 170 -20.87 -27.16 -18.27
C GLU A 170 -19.70 -26.20 -18.39
N ILE A 171 -19.92 -25.02 -18.98
CA ILE A 171 -18.95 -23.92 -18.92
C ILE A 171 -19.06 -23.30 -17.53
N VAL A 172 -18.00 -23.39 -16.75
CA VAL A 172 -17.96 -22.86 -15.38
C VAL A 172 -17.22 -21.53 -15.27
N GLY A 173 -16.50 -21.13 -16.32
CA GLY A 173 -15.92 -19.79 -16.41
C GLY A 173 -15.28 -19.50 -17.75
N ALA A 174 -14.96 -18.22 -17.96
CA ALA A 174 -14.16 -17.73 -19.06
C ALA A 174 -13.17 -16.67 -18.57
N ARG A 175 -11.96 -16.65 -19.12
CA ARG A 175 -10.99 -15.57 -18.92
C ARG A 175 -10.52 -14.99 -20.25
N PHE A 176 -10.20 -13.71 -20.21
CA PHE A 176 -9.51 -12.98 -21.27
C PHE A 176 -8.18 -12.49 -20.74
N GLY A 177 -7.11 -12.69 -21.50
CA GLY A 177 -5.76 -12.28 -21.12
C GLY A 177 -4.85 -12.20 -22.34
N ALA A 178 -3.57 -12.01 -22.09
CA ALA A 178 -2.51 -12.08 -23.09
C ALA A 178 -1.29 -12.78 -22.52
N ALA A 179 -0.45 -13.34 -23.39
CA ALA A 179 0.81 -13.95 -22.94
C ALA A 179 1.70 -12.91 -22.26
N GLU A 180 1.70 -11.67 -22.76
CA GLU A 180 2.38 -10.52 -22.17
C GLU A 180 1.51 -9.26 -22.31
N ILE A 181 1.50 -8.43 -21.28
CA ILE A 181 0.88 -7.10 -21.30
C ILE A 181 1.95 -6.09 -20.91
N LEU A 182 2.17 -5.11 -21.77
CA LEU A 182 3.00 -3.94 -21.50
C LEU A 182 2.13 -2.69 -21.58
N GLY A 183 1.74 -2.13 -20.44
CA GLY A 183 0.89 -0.95 -20.42
C GLY A 183 0.71 -0.33 -19.04
N MET A 184 0.30 0.94 -19.02
CA MET A 184 -0.04 1.65 -17.80
C MET A 184 -1.56 1.67 -17.63
N LEU A 185 -2.04 0.93 -16.63
CA LEU A 185 -3.41 1.07 -16.15
C LEU A 185 -3.45 2.24 -15.16
N SER A 186 -4.35 3.19 -15.36
CA SER A 186 -4.61 4.23 -14.38
C SER A 186 -6.07 4.28 -13.97
N ALA A 187 -6.33 4.55 -12.70
CA ALA A 187 -7.67 4.69 -12.17
C ALA A 187 -7.81 6.06 -11.51
N GLY A 188 -8.91 6.76 -11.80
CA GLY A 188 -9.20 8.05 -11.24
C GLY A 188 -8.54 9.21 -11.97
N VAL A 189 -8.81 10.44 -11.53
CA VAL A 189 -8.29 11.67 -12.15
C VAL A 189 -7.54 12.56 -11.16
N LEU A 190 -7.68 12.32 -9.85
CA LEU A 190 -7.08 13.14 -8.81
C LEU A 190 -6.40 12.25 -7.76
N ASN A 191 -5.15 12.57 -7.48
CA ASN A 191 -4.47 12.09 -6.27
C ASN A 191 -4.91 12.99 -5.10
N GLY A 192 -5.94 12.59 -4.36
CA GLY A 192 -6.49 13.36 -3.24
C GLY A 192 -5.72 13.15 -1.92
N THR A 193 -5.92 14.03 -0.95
CA THR A 193 -5.41 13.86 0.43
C THR A 193 -6.21 12.86 1.26
N ALA A 194 -7.29 12.33 0.69
CA ALA A 194 -8.19 11.34 1.26
C ALA A 194 -8.87 10.57 0.11
N PRO A 195 -9.44 9.37 0.37
CA PRO A 195 -10.20 8.61 -0.62
C PRO A 195 -11.36 9.44 -1.18
N ILE A 196 -11.48 9.50 -2.51
CA ILE A 196 -12.54 10.27 -3.18
C ILE A 196 -13.68 9.32 -3.57
N PRO A 197 -14.89 9.47 -3.01
CA PRO A 197 -16.04 8.70 -3.44
C PRO A 197 -16.34 8.95 -4.93
N GLY A 198 -16.39 7.89 -5.73
CA GLY A 198 -16.69 7.99 -7.15
C GLY A 198 -15.49 8.33 -8.05
N ASP A 199 -14.25 8.24 -7.54
CA ASP A 199 -13.03 8.35 -8.35
C ASP A 199 -12.03 7.24 -8.03
N GLY A 200 -11.35 6.67 -9.03
CA GLY A 200 -10.44 5.54 -8.85
C GLY A 200 -11.14 4.19 -8.62
N ILE A 201 -10.43 3.23 -8.03
CA ILE A 201 -10.93 1.87 -7.76
C ILE A 201 -11.86 1.89 -6.53
N GLN A 202 -13.15 1.70 -6.74
CA GLN A 202 -14.17 1.70 -5.67
C GLN A 202 -14.41 0.32 -5.07
N SER A 203 -14.16 -0.72 -5.86
CA SER A 203 -14.30 -2.13 -5.47
C SER A 203 -13.48 -2.99 -6.42
N LEU A 204 -12.73 -3.95 -5.89
CA LEU A 204 -11.96 -4.91 -6.68
C LEU A 204 -12.08 -6.33 -6.10
N SER A 205 -12.66 -7.23 -6.86
CA SER A 205 -12.52 -8.67 -6.72
C SER A 205 -11.36 -9.11 -7.60
N GLY A 206 -10.30 -9.63 -7.01
CA GLY A 206 -9.09 -9.88 -7.77
C GLY A 206 -7.91 -10.34 -6.95
N TYR A 207 -6.79 -10.44 -7.65
CA TYR A 207 -5.50 -10.83 -7.14
C TYR A 207 -4.43 -9.86 -7.65
N MET A 208 -3.57 -9.39 -6.74
CA MET A 208 -2.49 -8.47 -7.06
C MET A 208 -1.35 -8.67 -6.07
N ARG A 209 -0.11 -8.71 -6.56
CA ARG A 209 1.07 -8.68 -5.70
C ARG A 209 1.71 -7.31 -5.78
N VAL A 210 2.18 -6.80 -4.64
CA VAL A 210 2.98 -5.59 -4.57
C VAL A 210 4.40 -6.00 -4.21
N ALA A 211 5.37 -5.53 -4.99
CA ALA A 211 6.78 -5.79 -4.75
C ALA A 211 7.24 -5.12 -3.44
N ALA A 212 8.30 -5.66 -2.83
CA ALA A 212 8.93 -5.00 -1.70
C ALA A 212 9.56 -3.68 -2.16
N THR A 213 9.41 -2.63 -1.38
CA THR A 213 9.96 -1.31 -1.69
C THR A 213 10.35 -0.55 -0.43
N THR A 214 10.97 0.61 -0.60
CA THR A 214 11.35 1.52 0.48
C THR A 214 10.69 2.87 0.29
N GLY A 215 10.64 3.64 1.36
CA GLY A 215 10.07 4.98 1.30
C GLY A 215 10.50 5.85 2.46
N GLU A 216 10.05 7.09 2.44
CA GLU A 216 10.22 8.02 3.55
C GLU A 216 8.96 8.82 3.82
N VAL A 217 8.81 9.27 5.07
CA VAL A 217 7.73 10.15 5.50
C VAL A 217 8.29 11.23 6.43
N TYR A 218 7.67 12.40 6.39
CA TYR A 218 7.89 13.40 7.44
C TYR A 218 6.83 13.19 8.52
N THR A 219 7.22 13.06 9.78
CA THR A 219 6.27 13.02 10.90
C THR A 219 5.72 14.41 11.18
N GLN A 220 4.49 14.49 11.66
CA GLN A 220 3.92 15.73 12.17
C GLN A 220 4.53 16.03 13.55
N ALA A 221 4.94 17.28 13.76
CA ALA A 221 5.39 17.72 15.08
C ALA A 221 4.24 17.67 16.09
N THR A 222 4.52 17.19 17.30
CA THR A 222 3.52 17.01 18.37
C THR A 222 4.19 17.14 19.74
N THR A 223 3.48 16.85 20.82
CA THR A 223 4.00 16.89 22.19
C THR A 223 3.45 15.70 22.96
N PHE A 224 4.29 15.01 23.72
CA PHE A 224 3.87 13.93 24.63
C PHE A 224 4.24 14.28 26.08
N GLY A 225 3.71 13.54 27.05
CA GLY A 225 4.01 13.84 28.45
C GLY A 225 3.09 14.86 29.12
N SER A 226 2.08 15.37 28.40
CA SER A 226 1.08 16.33 28.91
C SER A 226 -0.36 15.88 28.60
N ASN A 227 -1.33 16.46 29.32
CA ASN A 227 -2.79 16.28 29.16
C ASN A 227 -3.33 14.83 29.23
N SER A 228 -2.57 13.88 29.78
CA SER A 228 -3.00 12.48 29.95
C SER A 228 -3.66 12.24 31.32
N VAL A 229 -4.97 11.98 31.33
CA VAL A 229 -5.77 11.81 32.57
C VAL A 229 -5.75 10.36 33.07
N GLY A 230 -5.69 10.15 34.39
CA GLY A 230 -5.79 8.82 35.00
C GLY A 230 -4.55 7.94 34.84
N CYS A 231 -3.43 8.55 34.48
CA CYS A 231 -2.18 7.89 34.10
C CYS A 231 -1.20 7.96 35.27
N VAL A 232 -0.73 6.81 35.77
CA VAL A 232 0.40 6.70 36.71
C VAL A 232 1.53 6.02 35.93
N PRO A 233 2.76 6.57 35.93
CA PRO A 233 3.85 6.01 35.13
C PRO A 233 4.32 4.71 35.77
N LEU A 234 3.74 3.61 35.32
CA LEU A 234 4.15 2.24 35.62
C LEU A 234 4.40 1.55 34.29
N SER A 235 5.38 0.65 34.26
CA SER A 235 5.63 -0.18 33.08
C SER A 235 4.40 -1.06 32.77
N GLY A 236 4.02 -1.09 31.50
CA GLY A 236 2.92 -1.87 30.98
C GLY A 236 1.54 -1.24 31.18
N VAL A 237 1.44 0.09 31.33
CA VAL A 237 0.15 0.79 31.43
C VAL A 237 -0.28 1.34 30.06
N PRO A 238 -1.28 0.75 29.38
CA PRO A 238 -1.69 1.20 28.05
C PRO A 238 -2.28 2.62 28.09
N GLY A 239 -1.97 3.43 27.06
CA GLY A 239 -2.58 4.74 26.87
C GLY A 239 -2.07 5.85 27.80
N CYS A 240 -1.05 5.57 28.62
CA CYS A 240 -0.49 6.51 29.58
C CYS A 240 0.74 7.23 29.00
N GLN A 241 0.68 8.55 28.85
CA GLN A 241 1.83 9.37 28.47
C GLN A 241 2.45 10.06 29.69
N SER A 242 2.74 9.30 30.75
CA SER A 242 3.53 9.78 31.89
C SER A 242 4.87 9.07 31.88
N LEU A 243 5.90 9.73 32.39
CA LEU A 243 7.26 9.23 32.46
C LEU A 243 7.63 8.92 33.91
N GLY A 244 8.27 7.78 34.12
CA GLY A 244 8.80 7.40 35.42
C GLY A 244 10.19 6.80 35.31
N GLY A 245 10.95 6.86 36.39
CA GLY A 245 12.30 6.31 36.40
C GLY A 245 12.98 6.40 37.76
N LYS A 246 14.19 5.83 37.84
CA LYS A 246 15.02 5.89 39.04
C LYS A 246 15.85 7.17 39.06
N VAL A 247 15.98 7.75 40.24
CA VAL A 247 16.81 8.94 40.48
C VAL A 247 17.62 8.78 41.77
N GLU A 248 18.84 9.31 41.77
CA GLU A 248 19.72 9.40 42.94
C GLU A 248 19.77 10.86 43.40
N THR A 249 19.40 11.11 44.65
CA THR A 249 19.37 12.45 45.26
C THR A 249 20.36 12.52 46.40
N LEU A 250 20.68 13.73 46.89
CA LEU A 250 21.51 13.93 48.08
C LEU A 250 20.96 13.23 49.34
N LEU A 251 19.66 12.93 49.36
CA LEU A 251 18.94 12.26 50.45
C LEU A 251 18.74 10.77 50.22
N GLY A 252 19.37 10.24 49.17
CA GLY A 252 19.33 8.84 48.79
C GLY A 252 18.48 8.56 47.56
N ASN A 253 18.30 7.26 47.35
CA ASN A 253 17.66 6.68 46.17
C ASN A 253 16.15 6.91 46.18
N ARG A 254 15.62 7.41 45.05
CA ARG A 254 14.21 7.72 44.84
C ARG A 254 13.75 7.27 43.45
N TYR A 255 12.46 7.48 43.18
CA TYR A 255 11.84 7.39 41.85
C TYR A 255 11.16 8.72 41.54
N PHE A 256 11.13 9.09 40.26
CA PHE A 256 10.36 10.23 39.80
C PHE A 256 9.14 9.77 38.98
N ARG A 257 8.09 10.60 38.97
CA ARG A 257 6.86 10.39 38.19
C ARG A 257 6.41 11.72 37.60
N SER A 258 6.26 11.81 36.27
CA SER A 258 5.78 13.04 35.64
C SER A 258 4.27 13.21 35.80
N LEU A 259 3.82 14.44 35.99
CA LEU A 259 2.42 14.82 36.24
C LEU A 259 1.83 15.44 34.97
N PRO A 260 1.30 14.64 34.04
CA PRO A 260 0.85 15.13 32.73
C PRO A 260 -0.34 16.10 32.83
N THR A 261 -1.14 16.05 33.89
CA THR A 261 -2.31 16.94 34.09
C THR A 261 -2.02 18.18 34.95
N ASP A 262 -0.80 18.33 35.47
CA ASP A 262 -0.42 19.54 36.22
C ASP A 262 -0.33 20.71 35.23
N GLY A 263 -0.95 21.85 35.55
CA GLY A 263 -1.00 23.03 34.67
C GLY A 263 0.37 23.69 34.40
N GLN A 264 1.44 23.23 35.07
CA GLN A 264 2.82 23.64 34.81
C GLN A 264 3.62 22.60 34.01
N THR A 265 3.01 21.48 33.63
CA THR A 265 3.57 20.53 32.66
C THR A 265 3.16 20.95 31.26
N THR A 266 4.13 21.29 30.42
CA THR A 266 3.94 21.56 28.99
C THR A 266 4.16 20.29 28.16
N GLY A 267 4.97 19.36 28.66
CA GLY A 267 5.29 18.09 28.01
C GLY A 267 6.72 18.07 27.45
N VAL A 268 6.96 17.13 26.55
CA VAL A 268 8.19 16.97 25.78
C VAL A 268 7.81 17.06 24.30
N SER A 269 8.41 18.01 23.60
CA SER A 269 8.16 18.24 22.19
C SER A 269 8.72 17.11 21.33
N VAL A 270 7.96 16.75 20.30
CA VAL A 270 8.32 15.78 19.27
C VAL A 270 8.51 16.56 17.96
N PRO A 271 9.74 16.67 17.45
CA PRO A 271 9.99 17.38 16.21
C PRO A 271 9.44 16.61 14.99
N SER A 272 9.24 17.33 13.90
CA SER A 272 9.04 16.70 12.58
C SER A 272 10.36 16.09 12.13
N LEU A 273 10.36 14.81 11.79
CA LEU A 273 11.53 14.07 11.33
C LEU A 273 11.21 13.35 10.03
N ASN A 274 12.19 13.33 9.12
CA ASN A 274 12.18 12.44 7.97
C ASN A 274 12.57 11.03 8.42
N VAL A 275 11.66 10.08 8.23
CA VAL A 275 11.80 8.69 8.68
C VAL A 275 11.67 7.76 7.47
N GLY A 276 12.73 7.00 7.20
CA GLY A 276 12.72 5.94 6.20
C GLY A 276 12.01 4.67 6.70
N PHE A 277 11.34 3.96 5.80
CA PHE A 277 10.68 2.68 6.09
C PHE A 277 10.93 1.65 4.98
N ASN A 278 10.76 0.38 5.33
CA ASN A 278 10.82 -0.75 4.42
C ASN A 278 9.45 -1.45 4.37
N LEU A 279 8.88 -1.53 3.18
CA LEU A 279 7.61 -2.19 2.88
C LEU A 279 7.91 -3.57 2.30
N PRO A 280 7.61 -4.67 3.02
CA PRO A 280 7.75 -6.00 2.45
C PRO A 280 6.75 -6.23 1.32
N SER A 281 7.04 -7.18 0.43
CA SER A 281 6.07 -7.60 -0.59
C SER A 281 4.83 -8.18 0.06
N PHE A 282 3.65 -7.86 -0.46
CA PHE A 282 2.38 -8.38 0.04
C PHE A 282 1.40 -8.64 -1.09
N THR A 283 0.39 -9.47 -0.82
CA THR A 283 -0.65 -9.82 -1.79
C THR A 283 -1.98 -9.18 -1.38
N VAL A 284 -2.64 -8.53 -2.32
CA VAL A 284 -4.03 -8.07 -2.22
C VAL A 284 -4.90 -9.07 -2.98
N THR A 285 -5.67 -9.87 -2.24
CA THR A 285 -6.58 -10.85 -2.83
C THR A 285 -7.90 -10.92 -2.06
N GLY A 286 -9.01 -11.09 -2.78
CA GLY A 286 -10.34 -11.26 -2.16
C GLY A 286 -11.48 -10.75 -3.04
N LYS A 287 -12.70 -10.76 -2.49
CA LYS A 287 -13.91 -10.25 -3.15
C LYS A 287 -14.23 -8.83 -2.71
N ARG A 288 -14.54 -7.95 -3.68
CA ARG A 288 -15.07 -6.60 -3.44
C ARG A 288 -14.24 -5.78 -2.46
N MET A 289 -12.93 -5.94 -2.53
CA MET A 289 -11.98 -5.23 -1.70
C MET A 289 -12.06 -3.73 -1.98
N THR A 290 -11.93 -2.93 -0.93
CA THR A 290 -11.90 -1.46 -1.01
C THR A 290 -10.61 -0.87 -0.46
N GLN A 291 -9.77 -1.72 0.13
CA GLN A 291 -8.56 -1.33 0.83
C GLN A 291 -7.50 -2.42 0.67
N ALA A 292 -6.26 -2.01 0.43
CA ALA A 292 -5.07 -2.83 0.56
C ALA A 292 -4.50 -2.65 1.96
N VAL A 293 -4.06 -3.74 2.59
CA VAL A 293 -3.47 -3.73 3.94
C VAL A 293 -2.09 -4.37 3.85
N ALA A 294 -1.05 -3.57 4.08
CA ALA A 294 0.31 -4.04 4.24
C ALA A 294 0.68 -4.04 5.72
N THR A 295 1.16 -5.18 6.21
CA THR A 295 1.61 -5.38 7.60
C THR A 295 3.12 -5.57 7.64
N ASN A 296 3.72 -5.47 8.83
CA ASN A 296 5.15 -5.64 9.03
C ASN A 296 5.99 -4.61 8.24
N VAL A 297 5.44 -3.41 8.03
CA VAL A 297 6.21 -2.29 7.47
C VAL A 297 7.13 -1.80 8.57
N SER A 298 8.43 -1.86 8.35
CA SER A 298 9.42 -1.60 9.40
C SER A 298 10.04 -0.21 9.23
N ALA A 299 10.15 0.52 10.33
CA ALA A 299 10.94 1.74 10.40
C ALA A 299 11.75 1.74 11.69
N THR A 300 12.99 2.24 11.63
CA THR A 300 13.86 2.39 12.79
C THR A 300 14.33 3.84 12.85
N ILE A 301 14.19 4.45 14.02
CA ILE A 301 14.71 5.78 14.32
C ILE A 301 15.87 5.60 15.31
N PRO A 302 17.13 5.61 14.84
CA PRO A 302 18.28 5.37 15.72
C PRO A 302 18.48 6.47 16.75
N TRP A 303 18.16 7.72 16.38
CA TRP A 303 18.26 8.88 17.25
C TRP A 303 17.02 9.75 17.10
N PHE A 304 16.20 9.79 18.14
CA PHE A 304 14.99 10.60 18.22
C PHE A 304 15.20 11.73 19.25
N PRO A 305 15.42 12.98 18.82
CA PRO A 305 15.70 14.09 19.73
C PRO A 305 14.49 14.43 20.61
N ILE A 306 14.76 14.65 21.90
CA ILE A 306 13.76 15.10 22.90
C ILE A 306 14.21 16.38 23.63
N ALA A 307 15.19 17.07 23.07
CA ALA A 307 15.73 18.35 23.51
C ALA A 307 16.49 19.02 22.36
N ASP A 308 16.92 20.26 22.56
CA ASP A 308 17.75 20.98 21.60
C ASP A 308 19.02 20.22 21.23
N ALA A 309 19.58 20.55 20.06
CA ALA A 309 20.81 19.96 19.57
C ALA A 309 21.95 20.11 20.60
N GLY A 310 22.57 19.00 20.93
CA GLY A 310 23.72 18.95 21.85
C GLY A 310 24.87 18.12 21.31
N SER A 311 25.78 17.74 22.20
CA SER A 311 26.92 16.89 21.83
C SER A 311 26.46 15.48 21.45
N CYS A 312 26.75 15.08 20.22
CA CYS A 312 26.42 13.74 19.73
C CYS A 312 27.36 12.69 20.34
N PRO A 313 26.84 11.62 20.97
CA PRO A 313 27.66 10.50 21.43
C PRO A 313 28.37 9.82 20.27
N ALA A 314 29.59 9.31 20.50
CA ALA A 314 30.39 8.66 19.45
C ALA A 314 29.66 7.46 18.79
N ALA A 315 28.83 6.75 19.55
CA ALA A 315 28.06 5.60 19.05
C ALA A 315 26.93 5.98 18.06
N TYR A 316 26.44 7.22 18.10
CA TYR A 316 25.34 7.72 17.26
C TYR A 316 25.73 9.01 16.54
N ALA A 317 27.02 9.21 16.27
CA ALA A 317 27.52 10.52 15.84
C ALA A 317 26.87 11.00 14.53
N ALA A 318 26.65 10.09 13.57
CA ALA A 318 26.07 10.40 12.28
C ALA A 318 24.55 10.60 12.38
N GLU A 319 23.87 9.71 13.09
CA GLU A 319 22.43 9.68 13.29
C GLU A 319 21.96 10.90 14.08
N CYS A 320 22.67 11.23 15.16
CA CYS A 320 22.43 12.44 15.95
C CYS A 320 22.68 13.71 15.13
N ALA A 321 23.77 13.77 14.34
CA ALA A 321 24.02 14.93 13.49
C ALA A 321 22.93 15.12 12.43
N ALA A 322 22.48 14.03 11.81
CA ALA A 322 21.42 14.05 10.80
C ALA A 322 20.05 14.44 11.39
N ALA A 323 19.72 13.96 12.59
CA ALA A 323 18.50 14.35 13.29
C ALA A 323 18.57 15.82 13.75
N ASN A 324 19.71 16.26 14.31
CA ASN A 324 19.89 17.64 14.76
C ASN A 324 19.79 18.65 13.61
N ALA A 325 20.20 18.27 12.40
CA ALA A 325 20.07 19.12 11.21
C ALA A 325 18.61 19.38 10.79
N GLN A 326 17.66 18.57 11.28
CA GLN A 326 16.23 18.70 11.00
C GLN A 326 15.50 19.53 12.08
N LEU A 327 16.15 19.83 13.21
CA LEU A 327 15.54 20.56 14.31
C LEU A 327 15.32 22.03 13.98
N ILE A 328 14.15 22.54 14.35
CA ILE A 328 13.84 23.96 14.27
C ILE A 328 14.31 24.61 15.60
N PRO A 329 15.11 25.68 15.58
CA PRO A 329 15.54 26.36 16.81
C PRO A 329 14.36 26.80 17.68
N GLY A 330 14.43 26.54 18.98
CA GLY A 330 13.41 26.88 19.96
C GLY A 330 12.26 25.88 20.07
N THR A 331 12.33 24.74 19.37
CA THR A 331 11.30 23.67 19.46
C THR A 331 11.07 23.20 20.90
N PHE A 332 12.11 23.18 21.73
CA PHE A 332 12.09 22.61 23.08
C PHE A 332 12.16 23.67 24.18
N ASP A 333 12.06 24.96 23.85
CA ASP A 333 12.26 26.06 24.81
C ASP A 333 11.27 25.98 25.98
N ASP A 334 10.01 25.65 25.67
CA ASP A 334 8.90 25.60 26.60
C ASP A 334 8.73 24.24 27.29
N ASP A 335 9.55 23.24 26.98
CA ASP A 335 9.42 21.87 27.51
C ASP A 335 9.70 21.82 29.02
N ILE A 336 8.69 21.46 29.80
CA ILE A 336 8.72 21.34 31.25
C ILE A 336 7.83 20.17 31.66
N LEU A 337 8.41 19.27 32.45
CA LEU A 337 7.70 18.21 33.15
C LEU A 337 7.65 18.52 34.64
N ARG A 338 6.46 18.54 35.23
CA ARG A 338 6.32 18.51 36.69
C ARG A 338 6.51 17.08 37.15
N VAL A 339 7.39 16.86 38.11
CA VAL A 339 7.70 15.52 38.61
C VAL A 339 7.52 15.42 40.12
N LEU A 340 6.92 14.32 40.55
CA LEU A 340 6.82 13.92 41.96
C LEU A 340 7.95 12.94 42.28
N LEU A 341 8.65 13.16 43.40
CA LEU A 341 9.61 12.20 43.93
C LEU A 341 8.97 11.28 44.97
N THR A 342 9.22 9.98 44.86
CA THR A 342 8.68 8.95 45.74
C THR A 342 9.73 7.92 46.16
N GLU A 343 9.53 7.31 47.33
CA GLU A 343 10.28 6.14 47.79
C GLU A 343 9.83 4.84 47.10
N ASP A 344 8.57 4.80 46.65
CA ASP A 344 7.96 3.61 46.07
C ASP A 344 7.81 3.72 44.55
N GLY A 345 8.60 2.92 43.84
CA GLY A 345 8.56 2.77 42.38
C GLY A 345 7.34 2.00 41.86
N ASN A 346 6.60 1.29 42.74
CA ASN A 346 5.47 0.43 42.37
C ASN A 346 4.09 0.95 42.82
N SER A 347 4.01 2.12 43.49
CA SER A 347 2.72 2.69 43.88
C SER A 347 1.82 2.93 42.67
N SER A 348 0.63 2.31 42.69
CA SER A 348 -0.45 2.50 41.70
C SER A 348 -1.35 3.70 41.99
N THR A 349 -1.00 4.50 43.01
CA THR A 349 -1.73 5.71 43.38
C THR A 349 -0.80 6.91 43.42
N TRP A 350 -1.33 8.09 43.09
CA TRP A 350 -0.67 9.38 43.32
C TRP A 350 -0.45 9.70 44.81
N ASN A 351 -0.96 8.87 45.72
CA ASN A 351 -0.91 9.05 47.17
C ASN A 351 0.41 8.55 47.79
N GLY A 352 1.53 8.74 47.10
CA GLY A 352 2.83 8.69 47.75
C GLY A 352 3.01 9.96 48.58
N CYS A 353 3.56 9.83 49.80
CA CYS A 353 4.11 10.99 50.49
C CYS A 353 5.15 11.64 49.57
N GLY A 354 4.90 12.84 49.04
CA GLY A 354 5.96 13.67 48.48
C GLY A 354 7.00 13.86 49.57
N ILE A 355 8.17 13.25 49.41
CA ILE A 355 9.18 13.28 50.46
C ILE A 355 9.86 14.62 50.35
N GLY A 356 9.57 15.49 51.31
CA GLY A 356 10.34 16.68 51.49
C GLY A 356 11.82 16.40 51.61
N LEU A 357 12.63 17.34 51.13
CA LEU A 357 14.07 17.36 51.37
C LEU A 357 14.46 17.35 52.89
N LEU A 358 13.47 17.40 53.79
CA LEU A 358 13.59 17.37 55.25
C LEU A 358 12.94 16.13 55.90
N GLY A 359 12.63 15.08 55.15
CA GLY A 359 12.24 13.78 55.73
C GLY A 359 10.84 13.71 56.35
N GLY A 360 9.87 14.44 55.80
CA GLY A 360 8.47 14.36 56.20
C GLY A 360 7.50 14.49 55.03
N CYS A 361 6.35 13.84 55.13
CA CYS A 361 5.25 13.79 54.15
C CYS A 361 4.50 15.15 53.94
N ARG A 362 5.14 16.28 54.27
CA ARG A 362 4.57 17.64 54.24
C ARG A 362 5.67 18.68 54.07
N SER A 363 6.25 18.79 52.87
CA SER A 363 7.31 19.76 52.59
C SER A 363 6.85 20.90 51.69
N LEU A 364 7.62 21.99 51.71
CA LEU A 364 7.35 23.24 50.99
C LEU A 364 7.44 23.12 49.46
N VAL A 365 8.02 22.03 48.94
CA VAL A 365 8.10 21.72 47.51
C VAL A 365 7.75 20.25 47.30
N GLU A 366 6.51 20.00 46.89
CA GLU A 366 5.98 18.64 46.65
C GLU A 366 6.32 18.14 45.23
N TYR A 367 6.71 19.06 44.33
CA TYR A 367 6.91 18.82 42.91
C TYR A 367 8.15 19.56 42.39
N ALA A 368 9.00 18.89 41.61
CA ALA A 368 10.11 19.54 40.90
C ALA A 368 9.73 19.83 39.45
N ARG A 369 10.38 20.83 38.84
CA ARG A 369 10.26 21.13 37.41
C ARG A 369 11.48 20.54 36.71
N PHE A 370 11.27 19.73 35.69
CA PHE A 370 12.32 19.03 34.97
C PHE A 370 12.29 19.38 33.49
N LYS A 371 13.47 19.60 32.90
CA LYS A 371 13.68 19.80 31.47
C LYS A 371 14.81 18.90 30.98
N MET A 372 14.65 18.37 29.77
CA MET A 372 15.70 17.61 29.10
C MET A 372 16.80 18.56 28.63
N ALA A 373 18.06 18.28 28.98
CA ALA A 373 19.19 19.10 28.54
C ALA A 373 19.51 18.88 27.06
N PRO A 374 20.19 19.83 26.37
CA PRO A 374 20.62 19.65 25.00
C PRO A 374 21.40 18.34 24.75
N GLY A 375 21.06 17.67 23.65
CA GLY A 375 21.60 16.36 23.29
C GLY A 375 20.92 15.18 23.99
N SER A 376 19.74 15.40 24.59
CA SER A 376 18.87 14.31 25.06
C SER A 376 18.14 13.67 23.89
N ALA A 377 18.03 12.34 23.92
CA ALA A 377 17.39 11.57 22.86
C ALA A 377 16.86 10.22 23.35
N ILE A 378 15.94 9.67 22.58
CA ILE A 378 15.56 8.26 22.62
C ILE A 378 16.33 7.56 21.50
N THR A 379 16.93 6.41 21.79
CA THR A 379 17.69 5.64 20.78
C THR A 379 17.01 4.32 20.45
N ASP A 380 17.21 3.88 19.20
CA ASP A 380 16.79 2.57 18.70
C ASP A 380 15.26 2.33 18.77
N LEU A 381 14.48 3.37 18.48
CA LEU A 381 13.02 3.26 18.39
C LEU A 381 12.64 2.48 17.14
N ASN A 382 12.13 1.26 17.32
CA ASN A 382 11.62 0.42 16.24
C ASN A 382 10.10 0.55 16.13
N LEU A 383 9.62 0.64 14.89
CA LEU A 383 8.21 0.74 14.55
C LEU A 383 7.80 -0.42 13.66
N ASP A 384 6.70 -1.07 14.02
CA ASP A 384 5.95 -1.98 13.16
C ASP A 384 4.66 -1.29 12.72
N ILE A 385 4.59 -0.99 11.43
CA ILE A 385 3.56 -0.17 10.83
C ILE A 385 2.62 -1.08 10.02
N THR A 386 1.32 -0.92 10.27
CA THR A 386 0.26 -1.42 9.39
C THR A 386 -0.21 -0.29 8.49
N PHE A 387 0.07 -0.39 7.20
CA PHE A 387 -0.37 0.58 6.20
C PHE A 387 -1.67 0.11 5.55
N LYS A 388 -2.74 0.87 5.74
CA LYS A 388 -4.04 0.60 5.15
C LYS A 388 -4.40 1.66 4.13
N GLN A 389 -4.42 1.30 2.86
CA GLN A 389 -4.65 2.25 1.77
C GLN A 389 -5.93 1.91 1.03
N SER A 390 -6.86 2.86 0.91
CA SER A 390 -8.00 2.68 0.03
C SER A 390 -7.54 2.40 -1.40
N LEU A 391 -8.16 1.42 -2.06
CA LEU A 391 -7.88 1.13 -3.47
C LEU A 391 -8.14 2.33 -4.38
N SER A 392 -9.02 3.25 -3.99
CA SER A 392 -9.30 4.49 -4.73
C SER A 392 -8.11 5.44 -4.81
N MET A 393 -7.09 5.25 -3.97
CA MET A 393 -5.86 6.04 -3.95
C MET A 393 -4.68 5.34 -4.65
N PHE A 394 -4.92 4.16 -5.26
CA PHE A 394 -3.98 3.55 -6.20
C PHE A 394 -4.39 3.97 -7.60
N HIS A 395 -3.55 4.82 -8.18
CA HIS A 395 -3.83 5.53 -9.42
C HIS A 395 -3.04 5.02 -10.59
N ASN A 396 -1.81 4.51 -10.38
CA ASN A 396 -0.91 4.07 -11.44
C ASN A 396 -0.50 2.62 -11.18
N ILE A 397 -0.87 1.72 -12.08
CA ILE A 397 -0.60 0.28 -12.00
C ILE A 397 0.14 -0.15 -13.27
N PRO A 398 1.48 -0.30 -13.22
CA PRO A 398 2.24 -0.80 -14.34
C PRO A 398 1.94 -2.27 -14.57
N LEU A 399 1.57 -2.58 -15.81
CA LEU A 399 1.42 -3.94 -16.31
C LEU A 399 2.68 -4.24 -17.12
N THR A 400 3.55 -5.09 -16.58
CA THR A 400 4.82 -5.47 -17.21
C THR A 400 5.02 -6.97 -17.07
N GLY A 401 5.13 -7.68 -18.19
CA GLY A 401 5.41 -9.12 -18.21
C GLY A 401 4.18 -9.99 -18.41
N SER A 402 4.28 -11.24 -17.96
CA SER A 402 3.29 -12.29 -18.28
C SER A 402 2.03 -12.25 -17.42
N GLY A 403 0.87 -12.34 -18.09
CA GLY A 403 -0.30 -13.05 -17.55
C GLY A 403 -1.26 -12.30 -16.62
N GLY A 404 -1.52 -11.01 -16.83
CA GLY A 404 -2.75 -10.41 -16.30
C GLY A 404 -3.99 -10.98 -17.00
N TYR A 405 -5.10 -11.19 -16.27
CA TYR A 405 -6.36 -11.62 -16.88
C TYR A 405 -7.60 -11.04 -16.20
N LEU A 406 -8.67 -10.93 -16.96
CA LEU A 406 -10.03 -10.65 -16.48
C LEU A 406 -10.88 -11.91 -16.70
N SER A 407 -11.52 -12.42 -15.66
CA SER A 407 -12.36 -13.61 -15.74
C SER A 407 -13.73 -13.45 -15.10
N LEU A 408 -14.64 -14.32 -15.51
CA LEU A 408 -15.94 -14.52 -14.90
C LEU A 408 -16.14 -16.03 -14.70
N GLN A 409 -16.46 -16.44 -13.48
CA GLN A 409 -16.66 -17.85 -13.15
C GLN A 409 -17.84 -18.06 -12.20
N GLY A 410 -18.57 -19.15 -12.42
CA GLY A 410 -19.73 -19.58 -11.62
C GLY A 410 -19.37 -20.37 -10.36
N GLN A 411 -18.11 -20.76 -10.22
CA GLN A 411 -17.51 -21.37 -9.03
C GLN A 411 -16.05 -20.90 -8.94
N ASP A 412 -15.36 -21.21 -7.86
CA ASP A 412 -13.92 -20.92 -7.79
C ASP A 412 -13.18 -21.73 -8.86
N VAL A 413 -12.21 -21.11 -9.52
CA VAL A 413 -11.39 -21.69 -10.59
C VAL A 413 -9.94 -21.23 -10.40
N HIS A 414 -9.01 -22.17 -10.34
CA HIS A 414 -7.58 -21.88 -10.42
C HIS A 414 -7.15 -21.99 -11.88
N TRP A 415 -6.94 -20.86 -12.54
CA TRP A 415 -6.67 -20.84 -13.98
C TRP A 415 -5.24 -21.35 -14.29
N PRO A 416 -5.02 -22.04 -15.43
CA PRO A 416 -3.69 -22.48 -15.84
C PRO A 416 -2.70 -21.33 -15.91
N GLY A 417 -1.51 -21.54 -15.35
CA GLY A 417 -0.43 -20.54 -15.30
C GLY A 417 -0.61 -19.44 -14.27
N ALA A 418 -1.73 -19.37 -13.54
CA ALA A 418 -1.92 -18.42 -12.45
C ALA A 418 -1.05 -18.77 -11.23
N ASN A 419 -0.73 -17.78 -10.40
CA ASN A 419 0.01 -18.00 -9.15
C ASN A 419 -0.73 -18.99 -8.23
N VAL A 420 0.01 -19.66 -7.34
CA VAL A 420 -0.54 -20.69 -6.44
C VAL A 420 -1.68 -20.15 -5.57
N ASP A 421 -1.56 -18.89 -5.16
CA ASP A 421 -2.49 -18.14 -4.32
C ASP A 421 -3.52 -17.31 -5.13
N ASP A 422 -3.45 -17.33 -6.46
CA ASP A 422 -4.43 -16.72 -7.36
C ASP A 422 -5.52 -17.73 -7.75
N ILE A 423 -6.48 -17.92 -6.84
CA ILE A 423 -7.68 -18.71 -7.09
C ILE A 423 -8.82 -17.74 -7.40
N ALA A 424 -9.23 -17.67 -8.66
CA ALA A 424 -10.31 -16.79 -9.10
C ALA A 424 -11.63 -17.23 -8.49
N GLN A 425 -12.16 -16.42 -7.57
CA GLN A 425 -13.35 -16.78 -6.79
C GLN A 425 -14.65 -16.48 -7.55
N GLN A 426 -15.74 -17.19 -7.27
CA GLN A 426 -17.03 -17.00 -7.96
C GLN A 426 -17.41 -15.50 -8.14
N GLY A 427 -17.73 -15.11 -9.38
CA GLY A 427 -17.99 -13.73 -9.80
C GLY A 427 -16.99 -13.23 -10.84
N TRP A 428 -16.91 -11.91 -11.03
CA TRP A 428 -15.83 -11.32 -11.81
C TRP A 428 -14.54 -11.26 -10.99
N TRP A 429 -13.42 -11.50 -11.66
CA TRP A 429 -12.09 -11.51 -11.05
C TRP A 429 -11.07 -10.87 -11.99
N MET A 430 -10.24 -9.99 -11.45
CA MET A 430 -9.13 -9.37 -12.16
C MET A 430 -7.82 -9.76 -11.48
N SER A 431 -6.91 -10.39 -12.23
CA SER A 431 -5.63 -10.85 -11.71
C SER A 431 -4.46 -10.14 -12.38
N PHE A 432 -3.50 -9.74 -11.56
CA PHE A 432 -2.19 -9.25 -11.95
C PHE A 432 -1.14 -10.22 -11.40
N GLN A 433 -0.61 -11.05 -12.30
CA GLN A 433 0.27 -12.15 -11.93
C GLN A 433 1.63 -11.66 -11.39
N GLU A 434 2.25 -10.71 -12.09
CA GLU A 434 3.55 -10.17 -11.69
C GLU A 434 3.42 -9.13 -10.56
N PRO A 435 4.37 -9.08 -9.62
CA PRO A 435 4.41 -8.04 -8.61
C PRO A 435 4.49 -6.65 -9.23
N ILE A 436 3.56 -5.79 -8.82
CA ILE A 436 3.59 -4.38 -9.16
C ILE A 436 4.64 -3.68 -8.31
N ASP A 437 5.60 -3.06 -8.98
CA ASP A 437 6.55 -2.15 -8.36
C ASP A 437 5.94 -0.74 -8.27
N LEU A 438 5.80 -0.24 -7.05
CA LEU A 438 5.32 1.12 -6.78
C LEU A 438 6.45 2.15 -6.73
N GLY A 439 7.70 1.71 -6.92
CA GLY A 439 8.89 2.53 -6.80
C GLY A 439 9.09 3.07 -5.38
N TYR A 440 9.90 4.11 -5.28
CA TYR A 440 10.13 4.80 -4.02
C TYR A 440 8.85 5.49 -3.51
N LEU A 441 8.49 5.22 -2.26
CA LEU A 441 7.25 5.72 -1.67
C LEU A 441 7.51 6.94 -0.79
N GLN A 442 6.90 8.07 -1.11
CA GLN A 442 6.94 9.24 -0.24
C GLN A 442 5.55 9.81 0.00
N ALA A 443 5.21 10.02 1.28
CA ALA A 443 3.99 10.71 1.64
C ALA A 443 4.09 12.20 1.26
N GLN A 444 3.01 12.76 0.73
CA GLN A 444 2.94 14.17 0.37
C GLN A 444 2.65 15.05 1.58
N GLN A 445 1.84 14.57 2.54
CA GLN A 445 1.64 15.23 3.83
C GLN A 445 2.60 14.70 4.90
N GLN A 446 2.70 15.48 5.98
CA GLN A 446 3.22 14.96 7.23
C GLN A 446 2.27 13.92 7.82
N VAL A 447 2.84 12.91 8.47
CA VAL A 447 2.14 11.77 9.05
C VAL A 447 1.95 11.99 10.55
N ASP A 448 0.71 11.89 11.02
CA ASP A 448 0.41 11.91 12.45
C ASP A 448 0.87 10.59 13.11
N VAL A 449 1.64 10.72 14.19
CA VAL A 449 2.21 9.61 14.96
C VAL A 449 1.71 9.60 16.41
N SER A 450 0.65 10.36 16.71
CA SER A 450 0.15 10.55 18.07
C SER A 450 -0.25 9.23 18.76
N ASP A 451 -0.65 8.21 18.00
CA ASP A 451 -1.00 6.87 18.49
C ASP A 451 0.21 6.08 19.04
N VAL A 452 1.43 6.48 18.65
CA VAL A 452 2.68 5.87 19.15
C VAL A 452 3.09 6.48 20.49
N LEU A 453 2.67 7.71 20.80
CA LEU A 453 3.16 8.45 21.97
C LEU A 453 2.95 7.73 23.31
N PRO A 454 1.81 7.06 23.58
CA PRO A 454 1.66 6.28 24.81
C PRO A 454 2.60 5.07 24.88
N GLN A 455 2.82 4.39 23.75
CA GLN A 455 3.74 3.25 23.68
C GLN A 455 5.19 3.70 23.89
N LEU A 456 5.54 4.87 23.34
CA LEU A 456 6.83 5.51 23.55
C LEU A 456 7.06 5.86 25.02
N ALA A 457 6.06 6.47 25.68
CA ALA A 457 6.13 6.83 27.09
C ALA A 457 6.28 5.59 28.00
N ASP A 458 5.56 4.51 27.69
CA ASP A 458 5.70 3.23 28.40
C ASP A 458 7.11 2.66 28.22
N ALA A 459 7.61 2.57 26.99
CA ALA A 459 8.94 2.06 26.68
C ALA A 459 10.06 2.89 27.33
N VAL A 460 9.95 4.22 27.31
CA VAL A 460 10.88 5.12 28.02
C VAL A 460 10.83 4.89 29.53
N THR A 461 9.63 4.76 30.09
CA THR A 461 9.45 4.48 31.53
C THR A 461 10.07 3.14 31.91
N THR A 462 9.86 2.09 31.12
CA THR A 462 10.50 0.78 31.32
C THR A 462 12.01 0.91 31.29
N SER A 463 12.58 1.57 30.27
CA SER A 463 14.03 1.74 30.14
C SER A 463 14.63 2.52 31.32
N LEU A 464 13.98 3.60 31.77
CA LEU A 464 14.43 4.39 32.93
C LEU A 464 14.22 3.70 34.29
N LEU A 465 13.31 2.74 34.37
CA LEU A 465 13.12 1.90 35.55
C LEU A 465 14.08 0.71 35.57
N GLU A 466 14.51 0.18 34.42
CA GLU A 466 15.47 -0.92 34.34
C GLU A 466 16.92 -0.42 34.43
N GLY A 467 17.21 0.74 33.85
CA GLY A 467 18.53 1.35 33.78
C GLY A 467 19.06 1.94 35.09
N ASP A 468 20.18 2.66 34.95
CA ASP A 468 20.87 3.35 36.03
C ASP A 468 20.05 4.54 36.56
N ARG A 469 20.32 4.93 37.81
CA ARG A 469 19.64 6.08 38.41
C ARG A 469 20.16 7.36 37.78
N ILE A 470 19.25 8.28 37.47
CA ILE A 470 19.62 9.64 37.05
C ILE A 470 20.24 10.35 38.25
N ASP A 471 21.48 10.82 38.12
CA ASP A 471 22.18 11.51 39.21
C ASP A 471 21.80 13.01 39.27
N VAL A 472 21.10 13.36 40.35
CA VAL A 472 20.73 14.74 40.73
C VAL A 472 21.24 15.06 42.14
N SER A 473 22.27 14.35 42.60
CA SER A 473 22.82 14.46 43.96
C SER A 473 23.72 15.69 44.17
N SER A 474 23.99 16.47 43.11
CA SER A 474 24.79 17.68 43.24
C SER A 474 24.08 18.74 44.10
N LEU A 475 24.87 19.56 44.80
CA LEU A 475 24.33 20.65 45.61
C LEU A 475 23.53 21.65 44.77
N GLY A 476 23.91 21.87 43.50
CA GLY A 476 23.17 22.75 42.58
C GLY A 476 21.79 22.19 42.25
N ASP A 477 21.73 20.92 41.81
CA ASP A 477 20.46 20.25 41.48
C ASP A 477 19.52 20.18 42.69
N SER A 478 20.09 19.97 43.88
CA SER A 478 19.34 19.93 45.14
C SER A 478 18.74 21.29 45.52
N ILE A 479 19.45 22.39 45.22
CA ILE A 479 18.96 23.76 45.41
C ILE A 479 17.87 24.07 44.37
N ASP A 480 18.05 23.67 43.11
CA ASP A 480 17.06 23.90 42.06
C ASP A 480 15.74 23.19 42.36
N ALA A 481 15.81 21.93 42.82
CA ALA A 481 14.66 21.18 43.28
C ALA A 481 13.96 21.82 44.50
N LEU A 482 14.72 22.45 45.41
CA LEU A 482 14.19 23.09 46.62
C LEU A 482 13.67 24.52 46.39
N THR A 483 14.08 25.18 45.31
CA THR A 483 13.66 26.54 44.96
C THR A 483 12.59 26.58 43.86
N ASN A 484 12.11 25.40 43.41
CA ASN A 484 11.20 25.25 42.28
C ASN A 484 11.79 25.84 40.96
N ALA A 485 13.13 25.83 40.86
CA ALA A 485 13.83 26.10 39.62
C ALA A 485 13.73 24.88 38.69
N VAL A 486 14.07 25.07 37.41
CA VAL A 486 14.03 24.00 36.41
C VAL A 486 15.31 23.19 36.51
N LEU A 487 15.16 21.93 36.92
CA LEU A 487 16.25 20.95 36.91
C LEU A 487 16.46 20.45 35.48
N GLU A 488 17.67 20.58 34.99
CA GLU A 488 18.02 20.23 33.61
C GLU A 488 19.04 19.08 33.58
N LYS A 489 18.71 17.94 32.96
CA LYS A 489 19.63 16.79 32.82
C LYS A 489 19.58 16.20 31.42
N ARG A 490 20.75 15.79 30.93
CA ARG A 490 20.87 15.10 29.63
C ARG A 490 20.46 13.64 29.79
N LEU A 491 19.44 13.19 29.05
CA LEU A 491 18.98 11.81 29.05
C LEU A 491 19.15 11.18 27.66
N VAL A 492 19.83 10.05 27.59
CA VAL A 492 19.89 9.22 26.38
C VAL A 492 19.26 7.87 26.75
N VAL A 493 18.07 7.61 26.23
CA VAL A 493 17.23 6.49 26.67
C VAL A 493 17.18 5.43 25.56
N PRO A 494 17.83 4.27 25.73
CA PRO A 494 17.76 3.20 24.75
C PRO A 494 16.44 2.43 24.85
N LEU A 495 15.82 2.15 23.71
CA LEU A 495 14.62 1.30 23.61
C LEU A 495 14.91 -0.08 23.03
N THR A 496 16.12 -0.59 23.24
CA THR A 496 16.58 -1.88 22.72
C THR A 496 15.60 -3.00 23.05
N GLY A 497 15.08 -3.66 22.01
CA GLY A 497 14.14 -4.79 22.16
C GLY A 497 12.66 -4.40 22.30
N GLN A 498 12.33 -3.11 22.32
CA GLN A 498 10.96 -2.62 22.26
C GLN A 498 10.56 -2.30 20.81
N THR A 499 9.31 -2.56 20.45
CA THR A 499 8.73 -2.20 19.14
C THR A 499 7.39 -1.54 19.38
N ALA A 500 7.20 -0.34 18.85
CA ALA A 500 5.91 0.34 18.89
C ALA A 500 5.13 0.07 17.61
N TYR A 501 3.81 0.02 17.74
CA TYR A 501 2.89 -0.29 16.65
C TYR A 501 2.16 0.96 16.18
N LEU A 502 2.08 1.16 14.88
CA LEU A 502 1.38 2.29 14.26
C LEU A 502 0.50 1.80 13.13
N THR A 503 -0.73 2.31 13.04
CA THR A 503 -1.57 2.10 11.86
C THR A 503 -1.67 3.41 11.09
N LEU A 504 -1.24 3.40 9.84
CA LEU A 504 -1.38 4.53 8.94
C LEU A 504 -2.47 4.25 7.93
N GLU A 505 -3.37 5.21 7.74
CA GLU A 505 -4.47 5.06 6.80
C GLU A 505 -4.42 6.15 5.72
N ASN A 506 -4.65 5.75 4.46
CA ASN A 506 -4.94 6.65 3.34
C ASN A 506 -3.93 7.79 3.13
N GLN A 507 -2.64 7.46 3.12
CA GLN A 507 -1.61 8.46 2.88
C GLN A 507 -1.58 8.83 1.40
N GLN A 508 -1.51 10.12 1.08
CA GLN A 508 -1.31 10.57 -0.29
C GLN A 508 0.13 10.32 -0.69
N LEU A 509 0.35 9.44 -1.66
CA LEU A 509 1.69 9.12 -2.15
C LEU A 509 2.03 10.01 -3.34
N LYS A 510 3.22 10.62 -3.34
CA LYS A 510 3.67 11.47 -4.46
C LYS A 510 3.69 10.73 -5.80
N SER A 511 4.05 9.45 -5.78
CA SER A 511 4.14 8.58 -6.97
C SER A 511 2.78 8.27 -7.60
N GLN A 512 1.67 8.60 -6.93
CA GLN A 512 0.31 8.31 -7.38
C GLN A 512 -0.37 9.50 -8.08
N HIS A 513 0.37 10.51 -8.54
CA HIS A 513 -0.20 11.54 -9.40
C HIS A 513 -0.69 10.95 -10.74
N VAL A 514 -1.91 11.30 -11.14
CA VAL A 514 -2.54 10.82 -12.38
C VAL A 514 -2.13 11.70 -13.56
N VAL A 515 -1.59 11.10 -14.62
CA VAL A 515 -1.37 11.78 -15.91
C VAL A 515 -2.58 11.53 -16.83
N ALA A 516 -3.23 12.57 -17.32
CA ALA A 516 -4.41 12.42 -18.19
C ALA A 516 -4.04 11.73 -19.51
N ASN A 517 -4.82 10.71 -19.90
CA ASN A 517 -4.69 10.03 -21.20
C ASN A 517 -5.53 10.73 -22.28
N CYS A 518 -5.26 12.02 -22.46
CA CYS A 518 -6.01 12.94 -23.29
C CYS A 518 -5.11 13.84 -24.11
N TRP A 519 -5.60 14.30 -25.26
CA TRP A 519 -5.02 15.43 -25.96
C TRP A 519 -5.51 16.75 -25.33
N GLY A 520 -4.60 17.72 -25.21
CA GLY A 520 -4.91 19.05 -24.67
C GLY A 520 -5.02 19.08 -23.15
N SER A 521 -5.91 19.92 -22.61
CA SER A 521 -6.05 20.17 -21.17
C SER A 521 -7.19 19.39 -20.49
N SER A 522 -7.76 18.41 -21.18
CA SER A 522 -8.83 17.57 -20.61
C SER A 522 -8.27 16.61 -19.58
N THR A 523 -8.97 16.45 -18.46
CA THR A 523 -8.59 15.52 -17.38
C THR A 523 -9.07 14.09 -17.62
N PHE A 524 -10.11 13.91 -18.45
CA PHE A 524 -10.61 12.61 -18.90
C PHE A 524 -11.22 12.70 -20.30
N CYS A 525 -11.04 11.64 -21.10
CA CYS A 525 -11.51 11.43 -22.46
C CYS A 525 -12.18 10.05 -22.49
#